data_AF-A0A166ZW81-F1
#
_entry.id   AF-A0A166ZW81-F1
#
_cell.length_a   1.000
_cell.length_b   1.000
_cell.length_c   1.000
_cell.angle_alpha   90.00
_cell.angle_beta   90.00
_cell.angle_gamma   90.00
#
_symmetry.space_group_name_H-M   'P 1'
#
loop_
_entity.id
_entity.type
_entity.pdbx_description
1 polymer ?
#
loop_
_entity_poly.entity_id
_entity_poly.type
_entity_poly.pdbx_seq_one_letter_code
_entity_poly.pdbx_strand_id
1 'polypeptide(L)'
;MFLLITYLASVALAINLVSGLLIPSSATSPYDISTRANDYVTPLAPMARQPVKCHNERDFPDHADVNYGMQWEAVHAFCNSKEPTILSTLHDPADGRFPVTFKHRMRWKDWPHQINYDFFVEWVWGCRTTSQFQSVGLPLGKGGVNCHTIMRENYLNCNNGGVGGSTQVGCLLFTFNGAKGGRCILTDDEMELRDE
;
A
#
# COMPACT_ATOMS: atom_id res chain seq x y z
N MET A 1 -56.51 29.07 -32.35
CA MET A 1 -57.04 29.32 -33.71
C MET A 1 -56.18 28.49 -34.65
N PHE A 2 -56.60 27.28 -35.06
CA PHE A 2 -57.57 26.97 -36.14
C PHE A 2 -57.00 27.38 -37.52
N LEU A 3 -56.89 26.54 -38.55
CA LEU A 3 -57.18 25.10 -38.81
C LEU A 3 -55.95 24.46 -39.52
N LEU A 4 -55.69 23.15 -39.65
CA LEU A 4 -56.45 21.91 -39.95
C LEU A 4 -56.93 21.77 -41.43
N ILE A 5 -56.92 20.52 -41.94
CA ILE A 5 -57.24 19.94 -43.28
C ILE A 5 -55.95 19.43 -43.99
N THR A 6 -55.62 18.14 -44.21
CA THR A 6 -56.25 16.79 -44.34
C THR A 6 -56.65 16.33 -45.76
N TYR A 7 -55.99 15.27 -46.26
CA TYR A 7 -56.47 14.07 -47.00
C TYR A 7 -55.23 13.35 -47.60
N LEU A 8 -55.03 12.04 -47.80
CA LEU A 8 -55.70 10.73 -47.62
C LEU A 8 -55.66 9.93 -48.95
N ALA A 9 -54.76 8.93 -49.04
CA ALA A 9 -54.82 7.78 -49.94
C ALA A 9 -53.71 6.74 -49.57
N SER A 10 -53.79 5.46 -49.95
CA SER A 10 -54.67 4.40 -49.41
C SER A 10 -54.39 3.05 -50.12
N VAL A 11 -53.95 2.01 -49.39
CA VAL A 11 -54.00 0.57 -49.79
C VAL A 11 -53.09 0.19 -50.99
N ALA A 12 -52.54 -1.02 -51.23
CA ALA A 12 -52.53 -2.34 -50.55
C ALA A 12 -51.06 -2.72 -50.21
N LEU A 13 -50.68 -3.64 -49.31
CA LEU A 13 -51.18 -4.96 -48.87
C LEU A 13 -51.02 -6.10 -49.90
N ALA A 14 -50.04 -6.98 -49.66
CA ALA A 14 -49.99 -8.34 -50.19
C ALA A 14 -49.44 -9.28 -49.10
N ILE A 15 -50.16 -10.34 -48.76
CA ILE A 15 -49.81 -11.30 -47.69
C ILE A 15 -49.76 -12.71 -48.28
N ASN A 16 -48.75 -13.50 -47.88
CA ASN A 16 -48.80 -14.96 -47.83
C ASN A 16 -48.18 -15.35 -46.45
N LEU A 17 -48.78 -16.07 -45.49
CA LEU A 17 -49.57 -17.33 -45.50
C LEU A 17 -48.70 -18.50 -46.05
N VAL A 18 -48.49 -19.67 -45.41
CA VAL A 18 -49.03 -20.40 -44.22
C VAL A 18 -47.85 -21.27 -43.67
N SER A 19 -47.57 -21.60 -42.39
CA SER A 19 -48.10 -21.40 -41.00
C SER A 19 -46.87 -21.45 -40.02
N GLY A 20 -46.91 -21.65 -38.68
CA GLY A 20 -47.95 -21.83 -37.66
C GLY A 20 -47.48 -22.67 -36.43
N LEU A 21 -48.30 -22.73 -35.37
CA LEU A 21 -48.20 -23.53 -34.11
C LEU A 21 -47.05 -23.28 -33.08
N LEU A 22 -47.51 -22.99 -31.86
CA LEU A 22 -46.95 -23.31 -30.52
C LEU A 22 -45.69 -22.59 -29.98
N ILE A 23 -45.89 -22.01 -28.78
CA ILE A 23 -44.87 -21.49 -27.85
C ILE A 23 -44.40 -22.64 -26.94
N PRO A 24 -43.10 -22.73 -26.62
CA PRO A 24 -42.71 -22.73 -25.21
C PRO A 24 -41.69 -21.62 -24.90
N SER A 25 -41.91 -20.85 -23.83
CA SER A 25 -40.98 -19.82 -23.36
C SER A 25 -39.79 -20.46 -22.64
N SER A 26 -38.67 -20.62 -23.32
CA SER A 26 -37.40 -21.03 -22.72
C SER A 26 -36.57 -19.80 -22.34
N ALA A 27 -36.53 -19.46 -21.05
CA ALA A 27 -35.72 -18.35 -20.55
C ALA A 27 -34.23 -18.75 -20.51
N THR A 28 -33.47 -18.37 -21.54
CA THR A 28 -32.02 -18.59 -21.58
C THR A 28 -31.31 -17.67 -20.57
N SER A 29 -30.67 -18.28 -19.57
CA SER A 29 -30.01 -17.56 -18.47
C SER A 29 -28.80 -16.73 -18.94
N PRO A 30 -28.60 -15.49 -18.46
CA PRO A 30 -27.49 -14.63 -18.85
C PRO A 30 -26.19 -14.98 -18.10
N TYR A 31 -25.75 -16.24 -18.20
CA TYR A 31 -24.53 -16.75 -17.55
C TYR A 31 -23.72 -17.65 -18.49
N ASP A 32 -23.15 -17.04 -19.55
CA ASP A 32 -21.96 -17.58 -20.21
C ASP A 32 -21.04 -16.42 -20.65
N ILE A 33 -20.34 -15.84 -19.68
CA ILE A 33 -19.14 -15.04 -19.93
C ILE A 33 -17.97 -15.87 -19.39
N SER A 34 -17.14 -16.34 -20.32
CA SER A 34 -16.04 -17.27 -20.06
C SER A 34 -15.12 -16.78 -18.93
N THR A 35 -15.06 -17.55 -17.84
CA THR A 35 -14.17 -17.31 -16.70
C THR A 35 -12.72 -17.61 -17.07
N ARG A 36 -12.02 -16.60 -17.61
CA ARG A 36 -10.56 -16.61 -17.78
C ARG A 36 -9.86 -15.45 -17.05
N ALA A 37 -10.38 -15.10 -15.88
CA ALA A 37 -9.54 -14.51 -14.83
C ALA A 37 -8.67 -15.64 -14.25
N ASN A 38 -7.35 -15.46 -14.28
CA ASN A 38 -6.43 -16.34 -13.56
C ASN A 38 -6.42 -15.88 -12.09
N ASP A 39 -7.51 -16.17 -11.37
CA ASP A 39 -7.70 -15.80 -9.96
C ASP A 39 -6.79 -16.65 -9.06
N TYR A 40 -5.50 -16.37 -9.12
CA TYR A 40 -4.57 -16.64 -8.03
C TYR A 40 -5.00 -15.77 -6.85
N VAL A 41 -5.89 -16.32 -6.02
CA VAL A 41 -6.33 -15.69 -4.77
C VAL A 41 -5.13 -15.56 -3.84
N THR A 42 -4.44 -14.42 -3.91
CA THR A 42 -3.31 -14.08 -3.06
C THR A 42 -3.74 -14.20 -1.59
N PRO A 43 -3.11 -15.07 -0.78
CA PRO A 43 -3.48 -15.24 0.62
C PRO A 43 -3.37 -13.91 1.37
N LEU A 44 -4.42 -13.55 2.12
CA LEU A 44 -4.39 -12.33 2.93
C LEU A 44 -3.32 -12.44 4.01
N ALA A 45 -2.47 -11.41 4.11
CA ALA A 45 -1.50 -11.30 5.19
C ALA A 45 -2.24 -11.12 6.53
N PRO A 46 -1.81 -11.81 7.61
CA PRO A 46 -2.47 -11.73 8.90
C PRO A 46 -2.29 -10.34 9.52
N MET A 47 -3.33 -9.85 10.19
CA MET A 47 -3.28 -8.64 11.03
C MET A 47 -2.52 -8.91 12.33
N ALA A 48 -1.23 -9.21 12.19
CA ALA A 48 -0.31 -9.57 13.26
C ALA A 48 1.07 -8.94 13.00
N ARG A 49 1.88 -8.86 14.07
CA ARG A 49 3.30 -8.50 13.99
C ARG A 49 4.13 -9.74 13.66
N GLN A 50 5.03 -9.60 12.68
CA GLN A 50 6.05 -10.60 12.35
C GLN A 50 7.31 -10.43 13.24
N PRO A 51 8.20 -11.43 13.33
CA PRO A 51 9.50 -11.28 13.97
C PRO A 51 10.35 -10.15 13.34
N VAL A 52 11.28 -9.59 14.12
CA VAL A 52 12.23 -8.59 13.62
C VAL A 52 13.21 -9.26 12.65
N LYS A 53 13.38 -8.67 11.46
CA LYS A 53 14.41 -9.02 10.48
C LYS A 53 15.54 -8.00 10.55
N CYS A 54 16.62 -8.35 11.22
CA CYS A 54 17.80 -7.49 11.34
C CYS A 54 18.49 -7.29 9.98
N HIS A 55 19.09 -6.12 9.81
CA HIS A 55 19.98 -5.84 8.68
C HIS A 55 21.32 -6.57 8.84
N ASN A 56 21.97 -6.87 7.71
CA ASN A 56 23.35 -7.33 7.69
C ASN A 56 24.29 -6.12 7.85
N GLU A 57 25.08 -6.10 8.92
CA GLU A 57 26.02 -5.02 9.27
C GLU A 57 26.96 -4.65 8.10
N ARG A 58 27.34 -5.65 7.29
CA ARG A 58 28.22 -5.46 6.12
C ARG A 58 27.60 -4.62 4.99
N ASP A 59 26.29 -4.43 4.99
CA ASP A 59 25.59 -3.56 4.02
C ASP A 59 25.73 -2.06 4.41
N PHE A 60 26.35 -1.78 5.57
CA PHE A 60 26.53 -0.46 6.19
C PHE A 60 28.04 -0.23 6.48
N PRO A 61 28.91 -0.22 5.45
CA PRO A 61 30.34 0.01 5.64
C PRO A 61 30.61 1.35 6.33
N ASP A 62 31.58 1.35 7.25
CA ASP A 62 32.04 2.52 8.01
C ASP A 62 30.93 3.25 8.79
N HIS A 63 29.88 2.53 9.22
CA HIS A 63 28.83 3.10 10.06
C HIS A 63 29.39 3.49 11.45
N ALA A 64 28.84 4.57 12.03
CA ALA A 64 29.12 4.98 13.40
C ALA A 64 28.29 4.18 14.42
N ASP A 65 28.70 4.17 15.69
CA ASP A 65 27.95 3.58 16.79
C ASP A 65 26.61 4.30 17.02
N VAL A 66 25.50 3.56 16.93
CA VAL A 66 24.14 4.11 17.09
C VAL A 66 23.80 4.23 18.57
N ASN A 67 23.69 5.46 19.07
CA ASN A 67 23.49 5.74 20.48
C ASN A 67 22.08 5.34 20.98
N TYR A 68 22.03 4.55 22.05
CA TYR A 68 20.80 4.01 22.65
C TYR A 68 19.79 5.08 23.06
N GLY A 69 20.23 6.22 23.61
CA GLY A 69 19.35 7.32 24.01
C GLY A 69 18.87 8.11 22.80
N MET A 70 19.76 8.47 21.89
CA MET A 70 19.41 9.23 20.68
C MET A 70 18.44 8.46 19.77
N GLN A 71 18.55 7.13 19.69
CA GLN A 71 17.59 6.31 18.93
C GLN A 71 16.17 6.40 19.52
N TRP A 72 16.02 6.57 20.83
CA TRP A 72 14.71 6.74 21.48
C TRP A 72 14.10 8.11 21.16
N GLU A 73 14.89 9.19 21.26
CA GLU A 73 14.45 10.54 20.87
C GLU A 73 14.09 10.61 19.38
N ALA A 74 14.87 9.95 18.53
CA ALA A 74 14.62 9.88 17.09
C ALA A 74 13.33 9.09 16.75
N VAL A 75 13.05 7.99 17.47
CA VAL A 75 11.77 7.27 17.41
C VAL A 75 10.61 8.16 17.88
N HIS A 76 10.80 8.95 18.93
CA HIS A 76 9.80 9.92 19.39
C HIS A 76 9.56 11.04 18.37
N ALA A 77 10.59 11.51 17.66
CA ALA A 77 10.44 12.48 16.57
C ALA A 77 9.68 11.89 15.38
N PHE A 78 9.91 10.61 15.06
CA PHE A 78 9.21 9.92 13.97
C PHE A 78 7.73 9.67 14.27
N CYS A 79 7.46 8.96 15.38
CA CYS A 79 6.15 8.37 15.64
C CYS A 79 5.12 9.36 16.21
N ASN A 80 5.53 10.58 16.58
CA ASN A 80 4.64 11.64 17.06
C ASN A 80 4.34 12.70 15.97
N SER A 81 4.14 12.27 14.72
CA SER A 81 3.68 13.16 13.65
C SER A 81 2.34 13.80 14.04
N LYS A 82 2.20 15.13 13.87
CA LYS A 82 0.98 15.86 14.28
C LYS A 82 -0.28 15.35 13.58
N GLU A 83 -0.15 14.98 12.31
CA GLU A 83 -1.21 14.35 11.53
C GLU A 83 -1.14 12.81 11.64
N PRO A 84 -2.28 12.11 11.74
CA PRO A 84 -2.31 10.65 11.72
C PRO A 84 -1.90 10.09 10.36
N THR A 85 -0.65 9.60 10.24
CA THR A 85 -0.20 8.95 9.00
C THR A 85 -0.91 7.61 8.82
N ILE A 86 -1.59 7.44 7.67
CA ILE A 86 -2.29 6.22 7.26
C ILE A 86 -1.76 5.79 5.88
N LEU A 87 -1.40 4.52 5.74
CA LEU A 87 -1.08 3.89 4.46
C LEU A 87 -2.20 2.91 4.08
N SER A 88 -2.34 2.65 2.78
CA SER A 88 -3.41 1.80 2.23
C SER A 88 -2.94 1.07 0.99
N THR A 89 -3.79 0.16 0.46
CA THR A 89 -3.55 -0.51 -0.83
C THR A 89 -3.41 0.44 -2.02
N LEU A 90 -3.83 1.72 -1.90
CA LEU A 90 -3.56 2.73 -2.92
C LEU A 90 -2.06 2.99 -3.10
N HIS A 91 -1.27 2.81 -2.04
CA HIS A 91 0.18 3.05 -2.02
C HIS A 91 1.02 1.83 -2.45
N ASP A 92 0.37 0.75 -2.92
CA ASP A 92 1.03 -0.47 -3.37
C ASP A 92 1.54 -0.32 -4.82
N PRO A 93 2.84 -0.52 -5.11
CA PRO A 93 3.34 -0.47 -6.48
C PRO A 93 2.75 -1.58 -7.38
N ALA A 94 2.22 -2.67 -6.81
CA ALA A 94 1.55 -3.72 -7.59
C ALA A 94 0.29 -3.23 -8.31
N ASP A 95 -0.33 -2.14 -7.84
CA ASP A 95 -1.47 -1.48 -8.49
C ASP A 95 -1.05 -0.63 -9.71
N GLY A 96 0.25 -0.52 -10.01
CA GLY A 96 0.80 0.17 -11.19
C GLY A 96 0.66 1.70 -11.20
N ARG A 97 0.00 2.29 -10.20
CA ARG A 97 -0.24 3.74 -10.07
C ARG A 97 0.96 4.52 -9.53
N PHE A 98 1.86 3.85 -8.81
CA PHE A 98 3.03 4.45 -8.18
C PHE A 98 4.25 3.57 -8.52
N PRO A 99 5.14 4.01 -9.45
CA PRO A 99 6.28 3.19 -9.87
C PRO A 99 7.31 2.99 -8.73
N VAL A 100 7.32 3.87 -7.74
CA VAL A 100 8.03 3.67 -6.46
C VAL A 100 7.04 3.61 -5.31
N THR A 101 7.31 2.72 -4.33
CA THR A 101 6.50 2.60 -3.11
C THR A 101 6.42 3.93 -2.36
N PHE A 102 5.20 4.42 -2.09
CA PHE A 102 5.04 5.56 -1.20
C PHE A 102 5.45 5.16 0.23
N LYS A 103 6.52 5.77 0.73
CA LYS A 103 7.05 5.56 2.09
C LYS A 103 6.91 6.83 2.93
N HIS A 104 6.20 6.71 4.05
CA HIS A 104 6.34 7.68 5.13
C HIS A 104 7.74 7.55 5.71
N ARG A 105 8.56 8.60 5.61
CA ARG A 105 9.99 8.54 5.92
C ARG A 105 10.47 9.77 6.67
N MET A 106 11.51 9.61 7.47
CA MET A 106 12.20 10.71 8.14
C MET A 106 13.68 10.37 8.36
N ARG A 107 14.56 11.32 8.06
CA ARG A 107 15.93 11.34 8.58
C ARG A 107 15.97 12.23 9.81
N TRP A 108 16.33 11.66 10.95
CA TRP A 108 16.79 12.42 12.10
C TRP A 108 18.33 12.37 12.16
N LYS A 109 18.96 13.32 12.84
CA LYS A 109 20.40 13.35 13.08
C LYS A 109 20.71 13.72 14.52
N ASP A 110 21.71 13.07 15.12
CA ASP A 110 22.17 13.47 16.43
C ASP A 110 23.02 14.75 16.39
N TRP A 111 23.18 15.35 17.57
CA TRP A 111 24.09 16.47 17.80
C TRP A 111 25.03 16.10 18.95
N PRO A 112 26.37 16.28 18.82
CA PRO A 112 27.06 16.95 17.72
C PRO A 112 27.47 16.06 16.54
N HIS A 113 27.38 14.72 16.63
CA HIS A 113 28.09 13.81 15.71
C HIS A 113 27.49 13.70 14.30
N GLN A 114 26.26 14.19 14.08
CA GLN A 114 25.54 14.16 12.80
C GLN A 114 25.25 12.75 12.25
N ILE A 115 25.27 11.74 13.13
CA ILE A 115 24.90 10.35 12.82
C ILE A 115 23.43 10.34 12.41
N ASN A 116 23.11 9.71 11.29
CA ASN A 116 21.74 9.61 10.76
C ASN A 116 20.97 8.45 11.39
N TYR A 117 19.68 8.70 11.61
CA TYR A 117 18.69 7.77 12.11
C TYR A 117 17.52 7.81 11.12
N ASP A 118 17.49 6.84 10.21
CA ASP A 118 16.58 6.87 9.05
C ASP A 118 15.43 5.87 9.25
N PHE A 119 14.21 6.42 9.32
CA PHE A 119 12.98 5.67 9.56
C PHE A 119 12.11 5.65 8.31
N PHE A 120 11.53 4.49 8.03
CA PHE A 120 10.67 4.26 6.87
C PHE A 120 9.47 3.38 7.27
N VAL A 121 8.28 3.75 6.83
CA VAL A 121 7.09 2.89 6.85
C VAL A 121 6.45 2.90 5.47
N GLU A 122 6.35 1.72 4.87
CA GLU A 122 5.85 1.51 3.51
C GLU A 122 4.82 0.38 3.45
N TRP A 123 3.96 0.39 2.43
CA TRP A 123 3.05 -0.72 2.16
C TRP A 123 3.81 -1.83 1.42
N VAL A 124 3.75 -3.06 1.92
CA VAL A 124 4.44 -4.21 1.31
C VAL A 124 3.82 -4.52 -0.05
N TRP A 125 4.67 -4.66 -1.07
CA TRP A 125 4.27 -4.92 -2.45
C TRP A 125 3.28 -6.10 -2.56
N GLY A 126 2.16 -5.90 -3.26
CA GLY A 126 1.12 -6.90 -3.48
C GLY A 126 0.34 -7.33 -2.23
N CYS A 127 0.66 -6.77 -1.05
CA CYS A 127 0.12 -7.25 0.22
C CYS A 127 -1.33 -6.79 0.43
N ARG A 128 -2.22 -7.71 0.80
CA ARG A 128 -3.62 -7.43 1.14
C ARG A 128 -3.92 -8.01 2.52
N THR A 129 -4.68 -7.31 3.36
CA THR A 129 -5.22 -7.86 4.64
C THR A 129 -6.75 -7.80 4.64
N THR A 130 -7.39 -8.13 5.75
CA THR A 130 -8.82 -7.84 5.99
C THR A 130 -9.14 -6.35 6.06
N SER A 131 -8.14 -5.48 6.22
CA SER A 131 -8.24 -4.02 6.07
C SER A 131 -7.49 -3.52 4.83
N GLN A 132 -8.09 -2.58 4.12
CA GLN A 132 -7.44 -1.82 3.04
C GLN A 132 -6.53 -0.70 3.56
N PHE A 133 -6.63 -0.34 4.85
CA PHE A 133 -5.94 0.80 5.48
C PHE A 133 -5.27 0.38 6.79
N GLN A 134 -4.09 0.93 7.09
CA GLN A 134 -3.42 0.79 8.39
C GLN A 134 -2.80 2.12 8.83
N SER A 135 -2.93 2.46 10.11
CA SER A 135 -2.24 3.62 10.71
C SER A 135 -0.79 3.28 11.00
N VAL A 136 0.13 4.22 10.74
CA VAL A 136 1.53 4.09 11.16
C VAL A 136 1.64 4.06 12.69
N GLY A 137 0.87 4.90 13.39
CA GLY A 137 0.89 4.99 14.85
C GLY A 137 0.37 3.73 15.55
N LEU A 138 -0.72 3.16 15.04
CA LEU A 138 -1.41 1.97 15.57
C LEU A 138 -1.74 0.96 14.45
N PRO A 139 -0.76 0.22 13.92
CA PRO A 139 -0.95 -0.64 12.73
C PRO A 139 -1.91 -1.81 12.94
N LEU A 140 -2.15 -2.24 14.19
CA LEU A 140 -3.15 -3.25 14.55
C LEU A 140 -4.34 -2.67 15.34
N GLY A 141 -4.49 -1.35 15.37
CA GLY A 141 -5.53 -0.67 16.13
C GLY A 141 -5.32 -0.67 17.65
N LYS A 142 -6.39 -0.40 18.40
CA LYS A 142 -6.36 -0.23 19.86
C LYS A 142 -6.02 -1.56 20.57
N GLY A 143 -5.00 -1.53 21.43
CA GLY A 143 -4.50 -2.71 22.14
C GLY A 143 -3.45 -3.51 21.37
N GLY A 144 -3.18 -3.16 20.11
CA GLY A 144 -2.05 -3.67 19.36
C GLY A 144 -0.73 -2.96 19.69
N VAL A 145 0.35 -3.46 19.09
CA VAL A 145 1.67 -2.81 19.10
C VAL A 145 1.63 -1.46 18.37
N ASN A 146 2.39 -0.47 18.84
CA ASN A 146 2.43 0.90 18.30
C ASN A 146 3.76 1.21 17.58
N CYS A 147 3.81 2.33 16.84
CA CYS A 147 4.99 2.81 16.12
C CYS A 147 6.25 2.86 16.97
N HIS A 148 6.19 3.46 18.17
CA HIS A 148 7.35 3.61 19.06
C HIS A 148 7.94 2.26 19.44
N THR A 149 7.09 1.30 19.85
CA THR A 149 7.51 -0.05 20.19
C THR A 149 8.17 -0.76 19.00
N ILE A 150 7.57 -0.69 17.80
CA ILE A 150 8.13 -1.36 16.61
C ILE A 150 9.49 -0.77 16.22
N MET A 151 9.58 0.56 16.11
CA MET A 151 10.82 1.22 15.67
C MET A 151 11.92 1.20 16.73
N ARG A 152 11.56 1.07 18.02
CA ARG A 152 12.53 0.82 19.09
C ARG A 152 13.04 -0.61 19.07
N GLU A 153 12.18 -1.60 18.89
CA GLU A 153 12.58 -3.01 18.84
C GLU A 153 13.34 -3.39 17.57
N ASN A 154 13.11 -2.71 16.44
CA ASN A 154 13.94 -2.81 15.23
C ASN A 154 15.43 -2.48 15.48
N TYR A 155 15.72 -1.71 16.54
CA TYR A 155 17.08 -1.45 17.03
C TYR A 155 17.47 -2.42 18.16
N LEU A 156 16.68 -2.49 19.23
CA LEU A 156 17.05 -3.25 20.43
C LEU A 156 17.19 -4.76 20.24
N ASN A 157 16.43 -5.35 19.31
CA ASN A 157 16.44 -6.80 19.09
C ASN A 157 17.50 -7.23 18.06
N CYS A 158 18.37 -6.32 17.60
CA CYS A 158 19.36 -6.55 16.56
C CYS A 158 20.79 -6.26 17.06
N ASN A 159 21.57 -7.32 17.25
CA ASN A 159 22.99 -7.23 17.61
C ASN A 159 23.86 -7.13 16.34
N ASN A 160 23.89 -5.94 15.72
CA ASN A 160 24.54 -5.66 14.43
C ASN A 160 25.13 -4.24 14.37
N GLY A 161 25.97 -3.86 15.33
CA GLY A 161 26.53 -2.49 15.44
C GLY A 161 25.49 -1.39 15.70
N GLY A 162 24.21 -1.76 15.87
CA GLY A 162 23.09 -0.83 15.99
C GLY A 162 22.49 -0.36 14.67
N VAL A 163 22.91 -0.89 13.51
CA VAL A 163 22.35 -0.48 12.20
C VAL A 163 20.87 -0.85 12.05
N GLY A 164 20.36 -1.78 12.88
CA GLY A 164 18.94 -2.00 13.09
C GLY A 164 18.34 -3.06 12.18
N GLY A 165 17.13 -2.83 11.68
CA GLY A 165 16.33 -3.84 11.01
C GLY A 165 14.91 -3.39 10.71
N SER A 166 14.08 -4.36 10.31
CA SER A 166 12.68 -4.13 9.97
C SER A 166 11.72 -5.14 10.60
N THR A 167 10.46 -4.73 10.73
CA THR A 167 9.35 -5.53 11.25
C THR A 167 8.14 -5.29 10.37
N GLN A 168 7.51 -6.35 9.86
CA GLN A 168 6.23 -6.26 9.17
C GLN A 168 5.07 -6.40 10.17
N VAL A 169 4.04 -5.56 10.04
CA VAL A 169 2.84 -5.58 10.87
C VAL A 169 1.60 -5.41 9.98
N GLY A 170 0.88 -6.51 9.71
CA GLY A 170 -0.07 -6.58 8.61
C GLY A 170 0.66 -6.40 7.27
N CYS A 171 0.28 -5.38 6.50
CA CYS A 171 0.97 -4.96 5.26
C CYS A 171 1.88 -3.75 5.43
N LEU A 172 2.07 -3.20 6.63
CA LEU A 172 3.06 -2.14 6.85
C LEU A 172 4.42 -2.73 7.21
N LEU A 173 5.47 -2.36 6.47
CA LEU A 173 6.86 -2.66 6.79
C LEU A 173 7.51 -1.45 7.48
N PHE A 174 7.81 -1.59 8.76
CA PHE A 174 8.52 -0.60 9.56
C PHE A 174 10.02 -0.90 9.52
N THR A 175 10.85 0.01 9.03
CA THR A 175 12.31 -0.16 8.92
C THR A 175 13.06 0.98 9.61
N PHE A 176 14.07 0.64 10.40
CA PHE A 176 15.05 1.58 10.97
C PHE A 176 16.45 1.25 10.43
N ASN A 177 17.06 2.21 9.73
CA ASN A 177 18.46 2.18 9.31
C ASN A 177 19.26 3.14 10.19
N GLY A 178 20.15 2.62 11.03
CA GLY A 178 21.11 3.41 11.81
C GLY A 178 22.39 3.73 11.03
N ALA A 179 22.93 4.94 11.22
CA ALA A 179 24.29 5.35 10.87
C ALA A 179 24.76 5.13 9.40
N LYS A 180 23.83 4.98 8.45
CA LYS A 180 24.07 4.70 7.02
C LYS A 180 24.81 5.80 6.22
N GLY A 181 25.18 6.90 6.85
CA GLY A 181 25.98 7.97 6.27
C GLY A 181 25.23 8.92 5.33
N GLY A 182 26.00 9.65 4.51
CA GLY A 182 25.54 10.84 3.78
C GLY A 182 24.64 10.63 2.57
N ARG A 183 24.25 9.40 2.22
CA ARG A 183 23.36 9.12 1.05
C ARG A 183 21.97 9.74 1.27
N CYS A 184 21.27 10.16 0.22
CA CYS A 184 19.89 10.65 0.32
C CYS A 184 18.95 9.63 0.98
N ILE A 185 17.86 10.12 1.58
CA ILE A 185 16.73 9.28 2.06
C ILE A 185 15.69 9.01 0.95
N LEU A 186 15.93 9.57 -0.23
CA LEU A 186 15.30 9.25 -1.50
C LEU A 186 16.31 8.44 -2.33
N THR A 187 15.84 7.47 -3.11
CA THR A 187 16.61 6.92 -4.24
C THR A 187 16.71 7.96 -5.37
N ASP A 188 17.53 7.69 -6.39
CA ASP A 188 17.66 8.59 -7.53
C ASP A 188 16.32 8.68 -8.30
N ASP A 189 15.63 7.55 -8.53
CA ASP A 189 14.26 7.50 -9.08
C ASP A 189 13.23 8.29 -8.23
N GLU A 190 13.38 8.31 -6.90
CA GLU A 190 12.53 9.09 -5.99
C GLU A 190 12.88 10.59 -5.95
N MET A 191 14.04 10.99 -6.49
CA MET A 191 14.38 12.39 -6.75
C MET A 191 13.87 12.84 -8.11
N GLU A 192 13.98 12.00 -9.15
CA GLU A 192 13.42 12.26 -10.48
C GLU A 192 11.89 12.50 -10.40
N LEU A 193 11.15 11.56 -9.78
CA LEU A 193 9.69 11.66 -9.55
C LEU A 193 9.24 12.79 -8.59
N ARG A 194 10.15 13.61 -8.09
CA ARG A 194 9.86 14.77 -7.24
C ARG A 194 10.00 16.10 -8.00
N ASP A 195 10.76 16.11 -9.08
CA ASP A 195 11.04 17.32 -9.88
C ASP A 195 10.15 17.40 -11.16
N GLU A 196 9.22 16.44 -11.33
CA GLU A 196 8.09 16.44 -12.30
C GLU A 196 6.80 17.12 -11.78
#